data_AF-A0A6P2SRQ4-F1
#
_entry.id   AF-A0A6P2SRQ4-F1
#
_cell.length_a   1.000
_cell.length_b   1.000
_cell.length_c   1.000
_cell.angle_alpha   90.00
_cell.angle_beta   90.00
_cell.angle_gamma   90.00
#
_symmetry.space_group_name_H-M   'P 1'
#
loop_
_entity.id
_entity.type
_entity.pdbx_description
1 polymer ?
#
loop_
_entity_poly.entity_id
_entity_poly.type
_entity_poly.pdbx_seq_one_letter_code
_entity_poly.pdbx_strand_id
1 'polypeptide(L)'
;MISLPPRWTTAELTEDAATASAGFRAERLAVSGSWEIHYKHARAKFEQLFSKLSDLNPSAITDENLADAYSLGLGEALRYLAGPPISDDDLQVIADVDSITPGVLKKNPAELRKVFGVIERVIDPHRFPWTEAGIPPTQQQREAALLASSVLLAAQRIATERRSEGKDNQESRVKDYLRNLGFTEVPAMAINTIVKGPQAMQFCAECQLGERKADVVVRLHDTRLMAIECKVSNSATNSVKRLNNDAAVKAEYWIKQFGAAQVVPAAVLAGVFKVLNLEQAQARGLSLFWSHDLEKLGEFIESTK
;
A
#
# COMPACT_ATOMS: atom_id res chain seq x y z
N MET A 1 28.16 -5.26 -28.46
CA MET A 1 27.98 -6.54 -27.72
C MET A 1 26.86 -6.29 -26.74
N ILE A 2 25.81 -7.12 -26.67
CA ILE A 2 24.67 -6.85 -25.77
C ILE A 2 25.13 -7.10 -24.33
N SER A 3 25.06 -6.09 -23.46
CA SER A 3 25.34 -6.27 -22.04
C SER A 3 24.19 -7.01 -21.36
N LEU A 4 24.52 -8.06 -20.60
CA LEU A 4 23.55 -8.84 -19.85
C LEU A 4 23.43 -8.31 -18.43
N PRO A 5 22.22 -8.30 -17.84
CA PRO A 5 22.06 -7.96 -16.44
C PRO A 5 22.85 -8.93 -15.55
N PRO A 6 23.31 -8.48 -14.37
CA PRO A 6 24.08 -9.31 -13.46
C PRO A 6 23.28 -10.55 -13.06
N ARG A 7 23.98 -11.68 -12.96
CA ARG A 7 23.46 -12.91 -12.40
C ARG A 7 24.18 -13.18 -11.10
N TRP A 8 23.51 -12.92 -10.00
CA TRP A 8 24.07 -13.03 -8.66
C TRP A 8 24.24 -14.49 -8.26
N THR A 9 25.35 -14.75 -7.59
CA THR A 9 25.65 -16.03 -6.95
C THR A 9 24.81 -16.21 -5.69
N THR A 10 24.70 -17.45 -5.21
CA THR A 10 24.05 -17.76 -3.93
C THR A 10 24.67 -16.96 -2.77
N ALA A 11 25.98 -16.75 -2.78
CA ALA A 11 26.69 -16.00 -1.75
C ALA A 11 26.28 -14.52 -1.74
N GLU A 12 26.30 -13.85 -2.89
CA GLU A 12 25.87 -12.45 -3.03
C GLU A 12 24.39 -12.28 -2.66
N LEU A 13 23.52 -13.17 -3.16
CA LEU A 13 22.09 -13.16 -2.80
C LEU A 13 21.87 -13.34 -1.29
N THR A 14 22.71 -14.14 -0.63
CA THR A 14 22.64 -14.35 0.82
C THR A 14 23.05 -13.10 1.58
N GLU A 15 24.15 -12.47 1.17
CA GLU A 15 24.66 -11.24 1.76
C GLU A 15 23.64 -10.10 1.62
N ASP A 16 23.15 -9.86 0.41
CA ASP A 16 22.18 -8.79 0.17
C ASP A 16 20.84 -9.05 0.87
N ALA A 17 20.36 -10.30 0.90
CA ALA A 17 19.15 -10.63 1.64
C ALA A 17 19.31 -10.38 3.15
N ALA A 18 20.51 -10.61 3.70
CA ALA A 18 20.83 -10.32 5.09
C ALA A 18 20.86 -8.80 5.35
N THR A 19 21.48 -8.02 4.45
CA THR A 19 21.53 -6.55 4.50
C THR A 19 20.13 -5.95 4.42
N ALA A 20 19.32 -6.36 3.44
CA ALA A 20 17.95 -5.90 3.29
C ALA A 20 17.07 -6.25 4.51
N SER A 21 17.27 -7.45 5.09
CA SER A 21 16.59 -7.87 6.31
C SER A 21 17.03 -7.06 7.53
N ALA A 22 18.30 -6.69 7.63
CA ALA A 22 18.83 -5.82 8.68
C ALA A 22 18.25 -4.41 8.59
N GLY A 23 18.21 -3.84 7.38
CA GLY A 23 17.55 -2.55 7.10
C GLY A 23 16.08 -2.56 7.51
N PHE A 24 15.35 -3.61 7.14
CA PHE A 24 13.95 -3.77 7.56
C PHE A 24 13.80 -3.82 9.09
N ARG A 25 14.67 -4.55 9.80
CA ARG A 25 14.63 -4.58 11.27
C ARG A 25 14.90 -3.20 11.87
N ALA A 26 15.91 -2.50 11.37
CA ALA A 26 16.27 -1.17 11.84
C ALA A 26 15.12 -0.17 11.64
N GLU A 27 14.49 -0.15 10.47
CA GLU A 27 13.32 0.68 10.17
C GLU A 27 12.15 0.38 11.11
N ARG A 28 11.87 -0.91 11.37
CA ARG A 28 10.75 -1.32 12.23
C ARG A 28 10.94 -1.01 13.71
N LEU A 29 12.19 -1.00 14.17
CA LEU A 29 12.57 -0.71 15.54
C LEU A 29 12.88 0.77 15.77
N ALA A 30 13.01 1.56 14.71
CA ALA A 30 13.23 3.00 14.82
C ALA A 30 12.06 3.66 15.56
N VAL A 31 12.39 4.48 16.55
CA VAL A 31 11.40 5.32 17.23
C VAL A 31 10.90 6.33 16.21
N SER A 32 9.59 6.34 15.95
CA SER A 32 8.95 7.33 15.10
C SER A 32 7.85 8.06 15.86
N GLY A 33 7.67 9.35 15.54
CA GLY A 33 6.53 10.13 16.03
C GLY A 33 5.19 9.71 15.42
N SER A 34 5.19 8.80 14.43
CA SER A 34 3.98 8.36 13.71
C SER A 34 2.93 7.77 14.66
N TRP A 35 3.32 6.96 15.65
CA TRP A 35 2.37 6.45 16.66
C TRP A 35 1.61 7.55 17.39
N GLU A 36 2.35 8.53 17.92
CA GLU A 36 1.76 9.64 18.67
C GLU A 36 0.85 10.50 17.78
N ILE A 37 1.26 10.74 16.52
CA ILE A 37 0.46 11.50 15.55
C ILE A 37 -0.85 10.77 15.22
N HIS A 38 -0.79 9.49 14.85
CA HIS A 38 -1.99 8.71 14.54
C HIS A 38 -2.90 8.55 15.74
N TYR A 39 -2.34 8.36 16.94
CA TYR A 39 -3.12 8.31 18.19
C TYR A 39 -3.86 9.64 18.44
N LYS A 40 -3.16 10.78 18.38
CA LYS A 40 -3.78 12.11 18.57
C LYS A 40 -4.88 12.38 17.55
N HIS A 41 -4.65 12.07 16.29
CA HIS A 41 -5.66 12.24 15.24
C HIS A 41 -6.87 11.32 15.44
N ALA A 42 -6.64 10.05 15.80
CA ALA A 42 -7.71 9.11 16.10
C ALA A 42 -8.53 9.59 17.31
N ARG A 43 -7.86 10.05 18.37
CA ARG A 43 -8.53 10.57 19.56
C ARG A 43 -9.38 11.79 19.27
N ALA A 44 -8.84 12.77 18.55
CA ALA A 44 -9.60 13.95 18.14
C ALA A 44 -10.85 13.58 17.34
N LYS A 45 -10.76 12.60 16.43
CA LYS A 45 -11.93 12.09 15.68
C LYS A 45 -13.00 11.49 16.60
N PHE A 46 -12.62 10.66 17.56
CA PHE A 46 -13.59 10.07 18.48
C PHE A 46 -14.17 11.08 19.46
N GLU A 47 -13.38 12.03 19.96
CA GLU A 47 -13.88 13.13 20.79
C GLU A 47 -14.92 13.97 20.04
N GLN A 48 -14.65 14.29 18.77
CA GLN A 48 -15.59 15.01 17.91
C GLN A 48 -16.85 14.18 17.63
N LEU A 49 -16.71 12.89 17.34
CA LEU A 49 -17.84 11.98 17.10
C LEU A 49 -18.73 11.87 18.33
N PHE A 50 -18.13 11.66 19.50
CA PHE A 50 -18.85 11.58 20.77
C PHE A 50 -19.56 12.89 21.09
N SER A 51 -18.92 14.04 20.87
CA SER A 51 -19.59 15.33 21.03
C SER A 51 -20.79 15.47 20.07
N LYS A 52 -20.66 15.02 18.82
CA LYS A 52 -21.72 15.14 17.81
C LYS A 52 -22.89 14.19 18.03
N LEU A 53 -22.63 12.99 18.51
CA LEU A 53 -23.66 11.97 18.75
C LEU A 53 -24.04 11.87 20.23
N SER A 54 -23.70 12.87 21.05
CA SER A 54 -23.95 12.91 22.49
C SER A 54 -23.57 11.61 23.19
N ASP A 55 -22.30 11.21 23.01
CA ASP A 55 -21.72 9.95 23.48
C ASP A 55 -22.53 8.71 23.06
N LEU A 56 -23.07 8.70 21.84
CA LEU A 56 -23.90 7.61 21.29
C LEU A 56 -25.23 7.42 22.03
N ASN A 57 -25.77 8.46 22.65
CA ASN A 57 -27.11 8.41 23.20
C ASN A 57 -28.14 8.19 22.06
N PRO A 58 -28.98 7.14 22.12
CA PRO A 58 -29.98 6.85 21.08
C PRO A 58 -30.84 8.05 20.69
N SER A 59 -31.20 8.93 21.64
CA SER A 59 -32.02 10.11 21.35
C SER A 59 -31.30 11.17 20.51
N ALA A 60 -29.96 11.14 20.46
CA ALA A 60 -29.14 12.08 19.70
C ALA A 60 -28.73 11.54 18.32
N ILE A 61 -29.07 10.29 17.98
CA ILE A 61 -28.74 9.69 16.68
C ILE A 61 -29.84 10.04 15.65
N THR A 62 -29.89 11.32 15.27
CA THR A 62 -30.81 11.86 14.25
C THR A 62 -30.17 11.82 12.85
N ASP A 63 -30.99 11.92 11.80
CA ASP A 63 -30.51 11.99 10.40
C ASP A 63 -29.55 13.17 10.23
N GLU A 64 -29.89 14.30 10.85
CA GLU A 64 -29.10 15.53 10.85
C GLU A 64 -27.73 15.33 11.51
N ASN A 65 -27.71 14.78 12.73
CA ASN A 65 -26.44 14.55 13.45
C ASN A 65 -25.55 13.54 12.72
N LEU A 66 -26.13 12.51 12.11
CA LEU A 66 -25.38 11.56 11.28
C LEU A 66 -24.83 12.22 10.01
N ALA A 67 -25.63 13.03 9.32
CA ALA A 67 -25.21 13.72 8.10
C ALA A 67 -24.08 14.73 8.39
N ASP A 68 -24.16 15.41 9.52
CA ASP A 68 -23.12 16.29 10.03
C ASP A 68 -21.84 15.53 10.36
N ALA A 69 -21.93 14.39 11.05
CA ALA A 69 -20.78 13.56 11.36
C ALA A 69 -20.04 13.11 10.08
N TYR A 70 -20.77 12.67 9.06
CA TYR A 70 -20.18 12.33 7.76
C TYR A 70 -19.58 13.55 7.04
N SER A 71 -20.25 14.70 7.10
CA SER A 71 -19.75 15.96 6.51
C SER A 71 -18.43 16.43 7.16
N LEU A 72 -18.22 16.09 8.42
CA LEU A 72 -16.97 16.35 9.16
C LEU A 72 -15.88 15.28 8.92
N GLY A 73 -16.13 14.30 8.06
CA GLY A 73 -15.18 13.23 7.76
C GLY A 73 -15.08 12.16 8.86
N LEU A 74 -16.10 12.03 9.71
CA LEU A 74 -16.12 11.07 10.83
C LEU A 74 -16.63 9.67 10.44
N GLY A 75 -16.88 9.41 9.15
CA GLY A 75 -17.33 8.11 8.65
C GLY A 75 -16.42 6.95 9.07
N GLU A 76 -15.11 7.16 9.06
CA GLU A 76 -14.17 6.15 9.56
C GLU A 76 -14.36 5.87 11.06
N ALA A 77 -14.51 6.91 11.89
CA ALA A 77 -14.73 6.73 13.32
C ALA A 77 -16.04 6.00 13.61
N LEU A 78 -17.10 6.29 12.83
CA LEU A 78 -18.38 5.59 12.87
C LEU A 78 -18.21 4.08 12.60
N ARG A 79 -17.46 3.71 11.56
CA ARG A 79 -17.19 2.29 11.25
C ARG A 79 -16.44 1.55 12.35
N TYR A 80 -15.63 2.28 13.11
CA TYR A 80 -14.85 1.72 14.21
C TYR A 80 -15.63 1.66 15.53
N LEU A 81 -16.88 2.15 15.58
CA LEU A 81 -17.80 1.83 16.68
C LEU A 81 -18.15 0.33 16.69
N ALA A 82 -18.12 -0.32 15.53
CA ALA A 82 -18.41 -1.74 15.40
C ALA A 82 -17.33 -2.61 16.08
N GLY A 83 -17.76 -3.73 16.68
CA GLY A 83 -16.90 -4.78 17.23
C GLY A 83 -17.13 -6.10 16.49
N PRO A 84 -16.26 -6.51 15.54
CA PRO A 84 -15.05 -5.85 15.05
C PRO A 84 -15.32 -4.65 14.09
N PRO A 85 -14.32 -3.78 13.84
CA PRO A 85 -14.45 -2.69 12.86
C PRO A 85 -14.77 -3.18 11.44
N ILE A 86 -15.59 -2.43 10.72
CA ILE A 86 -16.03 -2.76 9.35
C ILE A 86 -15.22 -1.94 8.34
N SER A 87 -14.78 -2.56 7.24
CA SER A 87 -14.12 -1.85 6.13
C SER A 87 -15.13 -0.99 5.34
N ASP A 88 -14.63 -0.07 4.51
CA ASP A 88 -15.49 0.72 3.62
C ASP A 88 -16.23 -0.19 2.62
N ASP A 89 -15.52 -1.13 1.99
CA ASP A 89 -16.08 -2.06 1.02
C ASP A 89 -17.13 -3.00 1.64
N ASP A 90 -16.84 -3.58 2.80
CA ASP A 90 -17.79 -4.47 3.50
C ASP A 90 -19.05 -3.69 3.91
N LEU A 91 -18.89 -2.47 4.42
CA LEU A 91 -20.04 -1.68 4.85
C LEU A 91 -20.94 -1.32 3.67
N GLN A 92 -20.37 -0.96 2.52
CA GLN A 92 -21.15 -0.68 1.32
C GLN A 92 -21.99 -1.89 0.89
N VAL A 93 -21.39 -3.09 0.90
CA VAL A 93 -22.07 -4.34 0.54
C VAL A 93 -23.15 -4.71 1.56
N ILE A 94 -22.83 -4.68 2.86
CA ILE A 94 -23.75 -5.10 3.92
C ILE A 94 -24.92 -4.12 4.07
N ALA A 95 -24.67 -2.82 3.88
CA ALA A 95 -25.71 -1.79 3.94
C ALA A 95 -26.59 -1.75 2.69
N ASP A 96 -26.23 -2.46 1.62
CA ASP A 96 -26.96 -2.46 0.34
C ASP A 96 -27.16 -1.02 -0.18
N VAL A 97 -26.03 -0.34 -0.43
CA VAL A 97 -25.97 1.02 -0.98
C VAL A 97 -24.96 1.11 -2.12
N ASP A 98 -25.21 2.01 -3.08
CA ASP A 98 -24.33 2.18 -4.25
C ASP A 98 -23.04 2.93 -3.92
N SER A 99 -23.03 3.75 -2.86
CA SER A 99 -21.84 4.46 -2.41
C SER A 99 -21.93 4.88 -0.94
N ILE A 100 -20.80 4.83 -0.25
CA ILE A 100 -20.64 5.38 1.11
C ILE A 100 -19.82 6.69 1.13
N THR A 101 -19.60 7.30 -0.03
CA THR A 101 -18.86 8.56 -0.14
C THR A 101 -19.61 9.68 0.60
N PRO A 102 -18.94 10.51 1.43
CA PRO A 102 -19.64 11.53 2.23
C PRO A 102 -20.53 12.48 1.42
N GLY A 103 -20.07 12.89 0.23
CA GLY A 103 -20.85 13.76 -0.66
C GLY A 103 -22.10 13.12 -1.25
N VAL A 104 -22.15 11.78 -1.37
CA VAL A 104 -23.31 11.02 -1.84
C VAL A 104 -24.27 10.80 -0.67
N LEU A 105 -23.78 10.26 0.45
CA LEU A 105 -24.60 10.00 1.64
C LEU A 105 -25.27 11.26 2.19
N LYS A 106 -24.61 12.43 2.09
CA LYS A 106 -25.21 13.72 2.46
C LYS A 106 -26.48 14.04 1.67
N LYS A 107 -26.56 13.62 0.41
CA LYS A 107 -27.72 13.87 -0.48
C LYS A 107 -28.77 12.78 -0.37
N ASN A 108 -28.43 11.64 0.25
CA ASN A 108 -29.28 10.46 0.35
C ASN A 108 -29.47 10.02 1.82
N PRO A 109 -30.31 10.71 2.61
CA PRO A 109 -30.53 10.38 4.02
C PRO A 109 -30.98 8.93 4.25
N ALA A 110 -31.77 8.37 3.33
CA ALA A 110 -32.20 6.97 3.40
C ALA A 110 -31.03 5.98 3.32
N GLU A 111 -30.06 6.22 2.44
CA GLU A 111 -28.84 5.40 2.35
C GLU A 111 -27.97 5.58 3.58
N LEU A 112 -27.81 6.82 4.06
CA LEU A 112 -27.09 7.10 5.31
C LEU A 112 -27.69 6.33 6.50
N ARG A 113 -29.02 6.23 6.57
CA ARG A 113 -29.70 5.44 7.59
C ARG A 113 -29.49 3.95 7.43
N LYS A 114 -29.48 3.40 6.21
CA LYS A 114 -29.10 2.00 5.98
C LYS A 114 -27.68 1.72 6.50
N VAL A 115 -26.72 2.59 6.13
CA VAL A 115 -25.31 2.49 6.54
C VAL A 115 -25.18 2.52 8.06
N PHE A 116 -25.80 3.50 8.72
CA PHE A 116 -25.73 3.58 10.18
C PHE A 116 -26.46 2.40 10.84
N GLY A 117 -27.58 1.95 10.30
CA GLY A 117 -28.32 0.80 10.83
C GLY A 117 -27.52 -0.50 10.84
N VAL A 118 -26.56 -0.67 9.92
CA VAL A 118 -25.59 -1.77 9.99
C VAL A 118 -24.66 -1.59 11.20
N ILE A 119 -24.05 -0.40 11.34
CA ILE A 119 -23.10 -0.09 12.42
C ILE A 119 -23.78 -0.25 13.79
N GLU A 120 -24.98 0.29 13.96
CA GLU A 120 -25.75 0.28 15.21
C GLU A 120 -25.96 -1.14 15.73
N ARG A 121 -26.26 -2.09 14.84
CA ARG A 121 -26.50 -3.51 15.19
C ARG A 121 -25.26 -4.22 15.72
N VAL A 122 -24.07 -3.70 15.45
CA VAL A 122 -22.80 -4.34 15.80
C VAL A 122 -21.88 -3.41 16.59
N ILE A 123 -22.42 -2.34 17.20
CA ILE A 123 -21.67 -1.50 18.14
C ILE A 123 -21.05 -2.41 19.20
N ASP A 124 -19.76 -2.21 19.46
CA ASP A 124 -18.99 -3.03 20.39
C ASP A 124 -19.49 -2.83 21.84
N PRO A 125 -20.17 -3.81 22.45
CA PRO A 125 -20.73 -3.66 23.79
C PRO A 125 -19.65 -3.58 24.88
N HIS A 126 -18.41 -4.02 24.60
CA HIS A 126 -17.31 -3.92 25.55
C HIS A 126 -16.70 -2.52 25.59
N ARG A 127 -16.67 -1.82 24.44
CA ARG A 127 -16.21 -0.42 24.38
C ARG A 127 -17.32 0.58 24.69
N PHE A 128 -18.55 0.28 24.34
CA PHE A 128 -19.70 1.19 24.49
C PHE A 128 -20.85 0.53 25.30
N PRO A 129 -20.62 0.03 26.53
CA PRO A 129 -21.60 -0.77 27.27
C PRO A 129 -22.92 -0.06 27.59
N TRP A 130 -22.93 1.27 27.51
CA TRP A 130 -24.10 2.09 27.83
C TRP A 130 -25.10 2.15 26.67
N THR A 131 -24.71 1.80 25.44
CA THR A 131 -25.61 1.83 24.28
C THR A 131 -26.69 0.76 24.39
N GLU A 132 -26.35 -0.44 24.85
CA GLU A 132 -27.31 -1.52 25.14
C GLU A 132 -28.18 -1.19 26.35
N ALA A 133 -27.59 -0.58 27.39
CA ALA A 133 -28.31 -0.18 28.59
C ALA A 133 -29.23 1.04 28.38
N GLY A 134 -29.10 1.77 27.25
CA GLY A 134 -29.91 2.94 26.94
C GLY A 134 -29.70 4.11 27.92
N ILE A 135 -28.53 4.20 28.56
CA ILE A 135 -28.20 5.25 29.54
C ILE A 135 -26.96 6.05 29.10
N PRO A 136 -26.77 7.28 29.61
CA PRO A 136 -25.53 8.01 29.38
C PRO A 136 -24.32 7.31 30.04
N PRO A 137 -23.12 7.38 29.43
CA PRO A 137 -21.92 6.83 30.04
C PRO A 137 -21.49 7.63 31.28
N THR A 138 -20.83 6.94 32.21
CA THR A 138 -19.98 7.60 33.21
C THR A 138 -18.74 8.21 32.54
N GLN A 139 -18.11 9.18 33.21
CA GLN A 139 -16.86 9.77 32.73
C GLN A 139 -15.76 8.72 32.51
N GLN A 140 -15.69 7.71 33.39
CA GLN A 140 -14.73 6.61 33.28
C GLN A 140 -14.99 5.74 32.06
N GLN A 141 -16.25 5.35 31.81
CA GLN A 141 -16.63 4.57 30.62
C GLN A 141 -16.32 5.35 29.34
N ARG A 142 -16.67 6.64 29.30
CA ARG A 142 -16.39 7.51 28.17
C ARG A 142 -14.90 7.60 27.87
N GLU A 143 -14.06 7.83 28.88
CA GLU A 143 -12.61 7.92 28.71
C GLU A 143 -11.99 6.58 28.28
N ALA A 144 -12.47 5.46 28.85
CA ALA A 144 -12.03 4.14 28.43
C ALA A 144 -12.37 3.85 26.96
N ALA A 145 -13.58 4.21 26.53
CA ALA A 145 -14.02 4.04 25.14
C ALA A 145 -13.22 4.91 24.17
N LEU A 146 -12.91 6.16 24.55
CA LEU A 146 -12.04 7.05 23.78
C LEU A 146 -10.64 6.45 23.63
N LEU A 147 -10.01 6.04 24.72
CA LEU A 147 -8.68 5.42 24.68
C LEU A 147 -8.68 4.18 23.80
N ALA A 148 -9.60 3.23 24.04
CA ALA A 148 -9.66 1.96 23.31
C ALA A 148 -9.88 2.17 21.81
N SER A 149 -10.83 3.05 21.45
CA SER A 149 -11.14 3.31 20.03
C SER A 149 -10.03 4.07 19.33
N SER A 150 -9.36 5.00 20.03
CA SER A 150 -8.21 5.74 19.49
C SER A 150 -7.03 4.82 19.22
N VAL A 151 -6.70 3.92 20.16
CA VAL A 151 -5.63 2.94 19.99
C VAL A 151 -5.95 1.98 18.84
N LEU A 152 -7.18 1.48 18.75
CA LEU A 152 -7.61 0.57 17.69
C LEU A 152 -7.46 1.21 16.30
N LEU A 153 -7.94 2.43 16.12
CA LEU A 153 -7.84 3.14 14.85
C LEU A 153 -6.39 3.52 14.52
N ALA A 154 -5.62 4.01 15.49
CA ALA A 154 -4.21 4.34 15.29
C ALA A 154 -3.37 3.12 14.89
N ALA A 155 -3.58 1.99 15.55
CA ALA A 155 -2.90 0.73 15.22
C ALA A 155 -3.22 0.28 13.79
N GLN A 156 -4.48 0.37 13.36
CA GLN A 156 -4.86 -0.01 12.01
C GLN A 156 -4.34 0.96 10.94
N ARG A 157 -4.29 2.26 11.26
CA ARG A 157 -3.67 3.27 10.38
C ARG A 157 -2.18 3.03 10.21
N ILE A 158 -1.45 2.77 11.29
CA ILE A 158 -0.02 2.43 11.23
C ILE A 158 0.23 1.13 10.49
N ALA A 159 -0.60 0.11 10.70
CA ALA A 159 -0.50 -1.14 9.95
C ALA A 159 -0.68 -0.91 8.45
N THR A 160 -1.57 0.01 8.05
CA THR A 160 -1.80 0.39 6.65
C THR A 160 -0.66 1.24 6.09
N GLU A 161 -0.26 2.30 6.79
CA GLU A 161 0.87 3.17 6.44
C GLU A 161 2.14 2.36 6.19
N ARG A 162 2.51 1.50 7.15
CA ARG A 162 3.67 0.59 7.03
C ARG A 162 3.60 -0.41 5.87
N ARG A 163 2.42 -0.65 5.29
CA ARG A 163 2.24 -1.49 4.09
C ARG A 163 2.38 -0.66 2.81
N SER A 164 1.90 0.58 2.81
CA SER A 164 1.92 1.48 1.66
C SER A 164 3.27 2.19 1.51
N GLU A 165 3.81 2.78 2.58
CA GLU A 165 5.08 3.51 2.59
C GLU A 165 6.22 2.67 2.02
N GLY A 166 6.30 1.39 2.40
CA GLY A 166 7.33 0.50 1.87
C GLY A 166 7.29 0.43 0.34
N LYS A 167 6.10 0.29 -0.25
CA LYS A 167 5.92 0.24 -1.71
C LYS A 167 6.21 1.60 -2.35
N ASP A 168 5.56 2.65 -1.88
CA ASP A 168 5.59 3.98 -2.51
C ASP A 168 6.98 4.63 -2.38
N ASN A 169 7.65 4.44 -1.24
CA ASN A 169 9.03 4.89 -1.06
C ASN A 169 9.99 4.13 -1.97
N GLN A 170 9.78 2.83 -2.19
CA GLN A 170 10.67 2.07 -3.06
C GLN A 170 10.55 2.51 -4.52
N GLU A 171 9.33 2.64 -5.04
CA GLU A 171 9.11 3.11 -6.42
C GLU A 171 9.65 4.54 -6.61
N SER A 172 9.38 5.43 -5.64
CA SER A 172 9.90 6.79 -5.68
C SER A 172 11.44 6.82 -5.68
N ARG A 173 12.09 6.01 -4.84
CA ARG A 173 13.56 5.89 -4.82
C ARG A 173 14.14 5.44 -6.16
N VAL A 174 13.50 4.48 -6.85
CA VAL A 174 13.94 4.05 -8.18
C VAL A 174 13.79 5.18 -9.19
N LYS A 175 12.65 5.88 -9.21
CA LYS A 175 12.40 7.01 -10.12
C LYS A 175 13.37 8.17 -9.88
N ASP A 176 13.59 8.53 -8.62
CA ASP A 176 14.54 9.57 -8.22
C ASP A 176 15.96 9.20 -8.63
N TYR A 177 16.35 7.94 -8.44
CA TYR A 177 17.64 7.44 -8.88
C TYR A 177 17.82 7.51 -10.41
N LEU A 178 16.81 7.11 -11.19
CA LEU A 178 16.83 7.26 -12.66
C LEU A 178 16.96 8.73 -13.08
N ARG A 179 16.26 9.66 -12.41
CA ARG A 179 16.42 11.10 -12.67
C ARG A 179 17.84 11.59 -12.36
N ASN A 180 18.46 11.08 -11.29
CA ASN A 180 19.85 11.39 -10.95
C ASN A 180 20.85 10.84 -11.99
N LEU A 181 20.53 9.73 -12.65
CA LEU A 181 21.28 9.22 -13.81
C LEU A 181 21.05 10.03 -15.10
N GLY A 182 20.24 11.08 -15.06
CA GLY A 182 19.95 11.97 -16.19
C GLY A 182 18.77 11.52 -17.06
N PHE A 183 17.99 10.53 -16.64
CA PHE A 183 16.77 10.16 -17.36
C PHE A 183 15.64 11.14 -17.09
N THR A 184 14.84 11.41 -18.12
CA THR A 184 13.61 12.22 -18.01
C THR A 184 12.40 11.31 -17.81
N GLU A 185 11.58 11.60 -16.82
CA GLU A 185 10.27 10.95 -16.68
C GLU A 185 9.29 11.49 -17.73
N VAL A 186 8.63 10.58 -18.46
CA VAL A 186 7.60 10.92 -19.45
C VAL A 186 6.24 10.34 -19.05
N PRO A 187 5.12 10.89 -19.57
CA PRO A 187 3.78 10.38 -19.26
C PRO A 187 3.63 8.89 -19.57
N ALA A 188 3.04 8.15 -18.62
CA ALA A 188 2.74 6.73 -18.79
C ALA A 188 1.70 6.51 -19.91
N MET A 189 1.96 5.52 -20.76
CA MET A 189 1.03 5.06 -21.79
C MET A 189 1.07 3.54 -21.92
N ALA A 190 0.07 2.94 -22.56
CA ALA A 190 0.06 1.51 -22.81
C ALA A 190 1.11 1.12 -23.87
N ILE A 191 2.06 0.28 -23.48
CA ILE A 191 3.16 -0.22 -24.30
C ILE A 191 2.80 -1.61 -24.83
N ASN A 192 2.10 -1.65 -25.96
CA ASN A 192 1.75 -2.90 -26.64
C ASN A 192 2.85 -3.38 -27.61
N THR A 193 3.74 -2.47 -28.01
CA THR A 193 4.93 -2.74 -28.82
C THR A 193 6.09 -1.92 -28.24
N ILE A 194 7.32 -2.44 -28.35
CA ILE A 194 8.50 -1.80 -27.74
C ILE A 194 8.73 -0.35 -28.21
N VAL A 195 8.32 -0.01 -29.43
CA VAL A 195 8.48 1.34 -30.01
C VAL A 195 7.60 2.38 -29.32
N LYS A 196 6.49 1.95 -28.68
CA LYS A 196 5.61 2.82 -27.89
C LYS A 196 6.10 3.07 -26.47
N GLY A 197 7.18 2.41 -26.06
CA GLY A 197 7.80 2.65 -24.76
C GLY A 197 8.50 4.01 -24.67
N PRO A 198 9.06 4.35 -23.50
CA PRO A 198 9.92 5.53 -23.36
C PRO A 198 11.04 5.53 -24.41
N GLN A 199 11.47 6.71 -24.84
CA GLN A 199 12.57 6.87 -25.81
C GLN A 199 13.93 6.92 -25.11
N ALA A 200 15.01 7.13 -25.86
CA ALA A 200 16.35 7.22 -25.29
C ALA A 200 16.40 8.26 -24.16
N MET A 201 17.09 7.93 -23.05
CA MET A 201 17.16 8.76 -21.84
C MET A 201 15.80 9.07 -21.20
N GLN A 202 14.79 8.20 -21.40
CA GLN A 202 13.48 8.35 -20.78
C GLN A 202 13.07 7.11 -19.99
N PHE A 203 12.21 7.34 -19.00
CA PHE A 203 11.45 6.31 -18.30
C PHE A 203 10.01 6.79 -18.08
N CYS A 204 9.09 5.87 -17.79
CA CYS A 204 7.76 6.20 -17.30
C CYS A 204 7.44 5.41 -16.02
N ALA A 205 6.57 5.98 -15.18
CA ALA A 205 6.01 5.33 -14.00
C ALA A 205 5.02 4.21 -14.38
N GLU A 206 4.22 3.74 -13.41
CA GLU A 206 3.34 2.56 -13.57
C GLU A 206 2.56 2.62 -14.89
N CYS A 207 2.79 1.64 -15.76
CA CYS A 207 2.12 1.56 -17.05
C CYS A 207 1.87 0.13 -17.47
N GLN A 208 0.96 -0.02 -18.43
CA GLN A 208 0.62 -1.30 -19.03
C GLN A 208 1.72 -1.69 -20.04
N LEU A 209 2.43 -2.80 -19.82
CA LEU A 209 3.42 -3.38 -20.72
C LEU A 209 2.94 -4.74 -21.23
N GLY A 210 2.39 -4.75 -22.44
CA GLY A 210 1.60 -5.87 -22.94
C GLY A 210 0.32 -6.04 -22.11
N GLU A 211 0.08 -7.22 -21.55
CA GLU A 211 -1.09 -7.49 -20.70
C GLU A 211 -0.78 -7.43 -19.20
N ARG A 212 0.45 -7.07 -18.81
CA ARG A 212 0.85 -6.90 -17.41
C ARG A 212 1.29 -5.47 -17.14
N LYS A 213 0.99 -4.96 -15.96
CA LYS A 213 1.55 -3.68 -15.48
C LYS A 213 2.99 -3.87 -15.03
N ALA A 214 3.84 -2.89 -15.34
CA ALA A 214 5.17 -2.70 -14.75
C ALA A 214 5.15 -1.44 -13.87
N ASP A 215 5.88 -1.44 -12.76
CA ASP A 215 5.93 -0.28 -11.85
C ASP A 215 6.75 0.87 -12.45
N VAL A 216 7.86 0.55 -13.13
CA VAL A 216 8.66 1.51 -13.90
C VAL A 216 9.11 0.84 -15.20
N VAL A 217 9.09 1.58 -16.32
CA VAL A 217 9.69 1.14 -17.58
C VAL A 217 10.73 2.16 -18.01
N VAL A 218 11.96 1.70 -18.28
CA VAL A 218 13.07 2.56 -18.73
C VAL A 218 13.62 2.06 -20.06
N ARG A 219 14.02 2.98 -20.94
CA ARG A 219 14.74 2.66 -22.18
C ARG A 219 16.23 2.54 -21.89
N LEU A 220 16.79 1.35 -22.03
CA LEU A 220 18.25 1.15 -21.95
C LEU A 220 18.95 1.82 -23.13
N HIS A 221 20.25 2.10 -23.00
CA HIS A 221 21.02 2.80 -24.05
C HIS A 221 21.11 1.98 -25.34
N ASP A 222 21.09 0.64 -25.23
CA ASP A 222 21.04 -0.29 -26.37
C ASP A 222 19.63 -0.52 -26.94
N THR A 223 18.69 0.36 -26.62
CA THR A 223 17.29 0.39 -27.08
C THR A 223 16.34 -0.65 -26.47
N ARG A 224 16.80 -1.58 -25.64
CA ARG A 224 15.89 -2.50 -24.93
C ARG A 224 15.00 -1.76 -23.94
N LEU A 225 13.86 -2.35 -23.60
CA LEU A 225 13.04 -1.90 -22.47
C LEU A 225 13.41 -2.68 -21.22
N MET A 226 13.75 -2.00 -20.14
CA MET A 226 13.84 -2.63 -18.83
C MET A 226 12.55 -2.39 -18.07
N ALA A 227 11.87 -3.46 -17.71
CA ALA A 227 10.60 -3.44 -16.99
C ALA A 227 10.86 -3.78 -15.52
N ILE A 228 10.73 -2.80 -14.65
CA ILE A 228 11.12 -2.88 -13.24
C ILE A 228 9.87 -3.05 -12.38
N GLU A 229 9.91 -4.06 -11.52
CA GLU A 229 8.97 -4.27 -10.43
C GLU A 229 9.60 -3.91 -9.09
N CYS A 230 8.97 -3.03 -8.32
CA CYS A 230 9.39 -2.69 -6.97
C CYS A 230 8.70 -3.64 -5.99
N LYS A 231 9.48 -4.57 -5.42
CA LYS A 231 8.96 -5.57 -4.46
C LYS A 231 9.54 -5.37 -3.07
N VAL A 232 8.63 -5.04 -2.14
CA VAL A 232 8.90 -5.08 -0.71
C VAL A 232 8.25 -6.31 -0.07
N SER A 233 9.02 -7.01 0.77
CA SER A 233 8.54 -8.17 1.51
C SER A 233 8.80 -8.00 3.01
N ASN A 234 7.80 -8.26 3.84
CA ASN A 234 7.92 -8.21 5.30
C ASN A 234 8.26 -9.58 5.93
N SER A 235 8.20 -10.66 5.15
CA SER A 235 8.51 -12.00 5.63
C SER A 235 8.94 -12.92 4.49
N ALA A 236 9.75 -13.91 4.83
CA ALA A 236 10.27 -14.88 3.89
C ALA A 236 9.16 -15.71 3.19
N THR A 237 8.02 -15.92 3.86
CA THR A 237 6.86 -16.62 3.29
C THR A 237 6.10 -15.72 2.30
N ASN A 238 5.86 -14.45 2.65
CA ASN A 238 5.20 -13.49 1.77
C ASN A 238 6.03 -13.21 0.50
N SER A 239 7.36 -13.33 0.60
CA SER A 239 8.27 -13.14 -0.53
C SER A 239 7.95 -14.06 -1.72
N VAL A 240 7.47 -15.30 -1.49
CA VAL A 240 7.09 -16.24 -2.56
C VAL A 240 5.98 -15.65 -3.42
N LYS A 241 4.93 -15.13 -2.77
CA LYS A 241 3.78 -14.53 -3.46
C LYS A 241 4.20 -13.29 -4.25
N ARG A 242 5.02 -12.42 -3.65
CA ARG A 242 5.40 -11.11 -4.22
C ARG A 242 6.47 -11.20 -5.31
N LEU A 243 7.41 -12.13 -5.17
CA LEU A 243 8.51 -12.29 -6.12
C LEU A 243 8.20 -13.38 -7.14
N ASN A 244 8.08 -14.63 -6.70
CA ASN A 244 7.97 -15.78 -7.59
C ASN A 244 6.61 -15.81 -8.30
N ASN A 245 5.51 -15.63 -7.58
CA ASN A 245 4.16 -15.77 -8.17
C ASN A 245 3.66 -14.48 -8.85
N ASP A 246 4.40 -13.38 -8.74
CA ASP A 246 4.03 -12.09 -9.32
C ASP A 246 5.15 -11.58 -10.26
N ALA A 247 6.25 -11.03 -9.73
CA ALA A 247 7.31 -10.45 -10.57
C ALA A 247 7.94 -11.43 -11.56
N ALA A 248 8.27 -12.66 -11.14
CA ALA A 248 8.86 -13.66 -12.02
C ALA A 248 7.85 -14.20 -13.06
N VAL A 249 6.55 -14.28 -12.72
CA VAL A 249 5.50 -14.60 -13.69
C VAL A 249 5.37 -13.49 -14.73
N LYS A 250 5.45 -12.21 -14.31
CA LYS A 250 5.48 -11.07 -15.24
C LYS A 250 6.71 -11.09 -16.13
N ALA A 251 7.88 -11.46 -15.59
CA ALA A 251 9.11 -11.58 -16.38
C ALA A 251 8.97 -12.60 -17.51
N GLU A 252 8.50 -13.81 -17.21
CA GLU A 252 8.22 -14.84 -18.22
C GLU A 252 7.22 -14.35 -19.27
N TYR A 253 6.17 -13.65 -18.83
CA TYR A 253 5.19 -13.06 -19.73
C TYR A 253 5.83 -12.03 -20.68
N TRP A 254 6.58 -11.06 -20.15
CA TRP A 254 7.21 -10.03 -20.98
C TRP A 254 8.24 -10.62 -21.94
N ILE A 255 9.05 -11.58 -21.48
CA ILE A 255 10.01 -12.29 -22.33
C ILE A 255 9.28 -13.03 -23.46
N LYS A 256 8.18 -13.72 -23.16
CA LYS A 256 7.36 -14.40 -24.16
C LYS A 256 6.75 -13.43 -25.17
N GLN A 257 6.26 -12.28 -24.70
CA GLN A 257 5.54 -11.30 -25.51
C GLN A 257 6.47 -10.45 -26.40
N PHE A 258 7.59 -9.99 -25.85
CA PHE A 258 8.48 -9.03 -26.51
C PHE A 258 9.80 -9.64 -26.98
N GLY A 259 10.15 -10.82 -26.47
CA GLY A 259 11.41 -11.51 -26.75
C GLY A 259 12.55 -11.09 -25.80
N ALA A 260 13.37 -12.06 -25.39
CA ALA A 260 14.50 -11.83 -24.48
C ALA A 260 15.57 -10.85 -25.01
N ALA A 261 15.58 -10.59 -26.31
CA ALA A 261 16.48 -9.61 -26.92
C ALA A 261 15.98 -8.16 -26.80
N GLN A 262 14.71 -7.95 -26.46
CA GLN A 262 14.05 -6.63 -26.50
C GLN A 262 13.63 -6.12 -25.12
N VAL A 263 13.44 -7.03 -24.16
CA VAL A 263 13.02 -6.67 -22.80
C VAL A 263 13.95 -7.28 -21.75
N VAL A 264 14.23 -6.50 -20.71
CA VAL A 264 14.96 -6.91 -19.51
C VAL A 264 14.02 -6.81 -18.31
N PRO A 265 13.32 -7.89 -17.92
CA PRO A 265 12.56 -7.90 -16.68
C PRO A 265 13.49 -7.77 -15.49
N ALA A 266 13.13 -6.91 -14.56
CA ALA A 266 13.90 -6.68 -13.35
C ALA A 266 13.00 -6.47 -12.14
N ALA A 267 13.53 -6.78 -10.97
CA ALA A 267 12.92 -6.41 -9.70
C ALA A 267 13.92 -5.68 -8.82
N VAL A 268 13.48 -4.57 -8.23
CA VAL A 268 14.19 -3.88 -7.14
C VAL A 268 13.58 -4.35 -5.83
N LEU A 269 14.41 -4.91 -4.95
CA LEU A 269 13.98 -5.64 -3.76
C LEU A 269 14.26 -4.87 -2.46
N ALA A 270 13.35 -4.99 -1.49
CA ALA A 270 13.56 -4.51 -0.12
C ALA A 270 12.86 -5.41 0.91
N GLY A 271 13.47 -5.54 2.08
CA GLY A 271 12.94 -6.34 3.18
C GLY A 271 13.41 -7.79 3.15
N VAL A 272 12.50 -8.73 3.45
CA VAL A 272 12.84 -10.11 3.84
C VAL A 272 12.53 -11.09 2.72
N PHE A 273 13.57 -11.77 2.23
CA PHE A 273 13.50 -12.77 1.17
C PHE A 273 14.23 -14.06 1.55
N LYS A 274 13.75 -15.21 1.08
CA LYS A 274 14.53 -16.46 1.11
C LYS A 274 15.45 -16.52 -0.12
N VAL A 275 16.70 -16.91 0.08
CA VAL A 275 17.69 -17.03 -1.00
C VAL A 275 17.21 -17.96 -2.12
N LEU A 276 16.66 -19.13 -1.78
CA LEU A 276 16.08 -20.07 -2.75
C LEU A 276 15.03 -19.41 -3.68
N ASN A 277 14.21 -18.50 -3.14
CA ASN A 277 13.19 -17.81 -3.92
C ASN A 277 13.82 -16.81 -4.90
N LEU A 278 14.90 -16.15 -4.51
CA LEU A 278 15.68 -15.24 -5.35
C LEU A 278 16.33 -16.02 -6.50
N GLU A 279 16.98 -17.14 -6.20
CA GLU A 279 17.60 -18.02 -7.21
C GLU A 279 16.58 -18.52 -8.24
N GLN A 280 15.41 -18.97 -7.77
CA GLN A 280 14.32 -19.39 -8.63
C GLN A 280 13.78 -18.25 -9.51
N ALA A 281 13.65 -17.04 -8.97
CA ALA A 281 13.20 -15.88 -9.76
C ALA A 281 14.22 -15.52 -10.85
N GLN A 282 15.52 -15.55 -10.52
CA GLN A 282 16.60 -15.30 -11.46
C GLN A 282 16.66 -16.38 -12.56
N ALA A 283 16.44 -17.64 -12.20
CA ALA A 283 16.36 -18.75 -13.17
C ALA A 283 15.20 -18.60 -14.17
N ARG A 284 14.15 -17.85 -13.80
CA ARG A 284 12.98 -17.54 -14.64
C ARG A 284 13.14 -16.27 -15.48
N GLY A 285 14.35 -15.69 -15.50
CA GLY A 285 14.68 -14.52 -16.32
C GLY A 285 14.36 -13.17 -15.66
N LEU A 286 14.08 -13.14 -14.35
CA LEU A 286 13.95 -11.89 -13.60
C LEU A 286 15.32 -11.45 -13.07
N SER A 287 15.81 -10.30 -13.55
CA SER A 287 17.03 -9.69 -13.02
C SER A 287 16.76 -9.08 -11.65
N LEU A 288 17.67 -9.23 -10.70
CA LEU A 288 17.45 -8.76 -9.32
C LEU A 288 18.37 -7.59 -9.01
N PHE A 289 17.84 -6.57 -8.35
CA PHE A 289 18.57 -5.44 -7.82
C PHE A 289 18.03 -5.12 -6.42
N TRP A 290 18.81 -4.41 -5.61
CA TRP A 290 18.44 -4.13 -4.23
C TRP A 290 18.26 -2.65 -3.99
N SER A 291 17.24 -2.30 -3.21
CA SER A 291 16.98 -0.90 -2.86
C SER A 291 18.11 -0.29 -2.04
N HIS A 292 18.83 -1.08 -1.24
CA HIS A 292 19.98 -0.61 -0.47
C HIS A 292 21.23 -0.37 -1.30
N ASP A 293 21.27 -0.87 -2.54
CA ASP A 293 22.38 -0.71 -3.49
C ASP A 293 21.84 -0.50 -4.92
N LEU A 294 21.27 0.68 -5.15
CA LEU A 294 20.81 1.08 -6.49
C LEU A 294 21.97 1.36 -7.44
N GLU A 295 23.20 1.47 -6.96
CA GLU A 295 24.38 1.66 -7.82
C GLU A 295 24.54 0.50 -8.78
N LYS A 296 24.26 -0.75 -8.36
CA LYS A 296 24.24 -1.92 -9.26
C LYS A 296 23.22 -1.83 -10.38
N LEU A 297 22.07 -1.20 -10.15
CA LEU A 297 21.10 -0.92 -11.20
C LEU A 297 21.68 0.10 -12.20
N GLY A 298 22.29 1.17 -11.69
CA GLY A 298 22.93 2.20 -12.51
C GLY A 298 24.11 1.66 -13.33
N GLU A 299 25.00 0.88 -12.72
CA GLU A 299 26.12 0.19 -13.36
C GLU A 299 25.64 -0.66 -14.54
N PHE A 300 24.56 -1.44 -14.35
CA PHE A 300 23.98 -2.21 -15.44
C PHE A 300 23.42 -1.33 -16.54
N ILE A 301 22.61 -0.31 -16.21
CA ILE A 301 22.04 0.61 -17.21
C ILE A 301 23.17 1.24 -18.02
N GLU A 302 24.19 1.79 -17.36
CA GLU A 302 25.35 2.42 -17.99
C GLU A 302 26.11 1.45 -18.91
N SER A 303 26.26 0.19 -18.50
CA SER A 303 26.92 -0.84 -19.32
C SER A 303 26.24 -1.15 -20.65
N THR A 304 25.01 -0.64 -20.87
CA THR A 304 24.27 -0.80 -22.13
C THR A 304 24.60 0.25 -23.19
N LYS A 305 25.51 1.19 -22.89
CA LYS A 305 25.98 2.20 -23.86
C LYS A 305 26.73 1.59 -25.05
#